data_AF-A0A928J4R2-F1
#
_entry.id   AF-A0A928J4R2-F1
#
_cell.length_a   1.000
_cell.length_b   1.000
_cell.length_c   1.000
_cell.angle_alpha   90.00
_cell.angle_beta   90.00
_cell.angle_gamma   90.00
#
_symmetry.space_group_name_H-M   'P 1'
#
loop_
_entity.id
_entity.type
_entity.pdbx_description
1 polymer ?
#
loop_
_entity_poly.entity_id
_entity_poly.type
_entity_poly.pdbx_seq_one_letter_code
_entity_poly.pdbx_strand_id
1 'polypeptide(L)'
;SSDLVPAGSALAVDREAFSHTVTQQILQHPLIEVEEREATEIPEEGIVVIATGPLTSAPMAATIARMTGQDRLYFYDAVAPIVDFASINMDVAFFASRYDKGDADYINCPMNREQYDAFYRALITAKEAELKEFDKEGQKNPKVFEGCMPVEVMAKRGYDTLRYGPLKPVGLVDKRVGKEAFAVVQLRKENREGTMYNLVGFQTHLTFPEQKRVFSMIPGLESANFLRYGVMHRNTYLRSPGFLDATYAVRRAPRVFFAGQMTGVEGYIESAGSGLVAGVNAARAAREMAPLVFPRETMLGAMARYVGEGGVGDFSPMNANFGIVPPLEKKVRGGKAARNEAISERALASLAAIREEIEE
;
A
#
# COMPACT_ATOMS: atom_id res chain seq x y z
N SER A 1 -23.03 -1.17 12.55
CA SER A 1 -23.41 -1.15 11.13
C SER A 1 -23.76 -2.57 10.71
N SER A 2 -24.79 -2.74 9.88
CA SER A 2 -25.18 -4.03 9.25
C SER A 2 -24.12 -4.58 8.30
N ASP A 3 -23.12 -3.77 7.94
CA ASP A 3 -22.22 -4.07 6.83
C ASP A 3 -20.94 -4.79 7.31
N LEU A 4 -20.84 -5.14 8.60
CA LEU A 4 -19.66 -5.81 9.16
C LEU A 4 -19.69 -7.32 8.84
N VAL A 5 -18.57 -7.84 8.33
CA VAL A 5 -18.40 -9.28 8.08
C VAL A 5 -17.31 -9.87 8.98
N PRO A 6 -17.42 -11.14 9.42
CA PRO A 6 -16.40 -11.77 10.25
C PRO A 6 -15.04 -11.85 9.52
N ALA A 7 -14.00 -11.28 10.12
CA ALA A 7 -12.63 -11.30 9.58
C ALA A 7 -11.56 -11.40 10.68
N GLY A 8 -11.77 -12.28 11.67
CA GLY A 8 -10.85 -12.45 12.78
C GLY A 8 -10.69 -11.15 13.59
N SER A 9 -9.45 -10.64 13.69
CA SER A 9 -9.14 -9.39 14.39
C SER A 9 -9.20 -8.13 13.50
N ALA A 10 -9.51 -8.26 12.21
CA ALA A 10 -9.58 -7.14 11.28
C ALA A 10 -11.01 -6.60 11.16
N LEU A 11 -11.12 -5.31 10.87
CA LEU A 11 -12.37 -4.70 10.45
C LEU A 11 -12.58 -4.99 8.97
N ALA A 12 -13.57 -5.83 8.65
CA ALA A 12 -13.97 -6.11 7.28
C ALA A 12 -15.44 -5.75 7.08
N VAL A 13 -15.77 -5.36 5.86
CA VAL A 13 -17.12 -4.99 5.47
C VAL A 13 -17.58 -5.76 4.24
N ASP A 14 -18.89 -6.00 4.15
CA ASP A 14 -19.54 -6.34 2.90
C ASP A 14 -19.39 -5.16 1.94
N ARG A 15 -18.77 -5.40 0.77
CA ARG A 15 -18.38 -4.34 -0.15
C ARG A 15 -19.59 -3.64 -0.76
N GLU A 16 -20.60 -4.40 -1.16
CA GLU A 16 -21.79 -3.84 -1.81
C GLU A 16 -22.62 -3.08 -0.79
N ALA A 17 -22.89 -3.68 0.37
CA ALA A 17 -23.66 -3.04 1.43
C ALA A 17 -22.98 -1.75 1.92
N PHE A 18 -21.67 -1.79 2.18
CA PHE A 18 -20.92 -0.60 2.61
C PHE A 18 -20.96 0.51 1.55
N SER A 19 -20.68 0.18 0.28
CA SER A 19 -20.74 1.18 -0.80
C SER A 19 -22.13 1.79 -0.95
N HIS A 20 -23.18 0.96 -0.84
CA HIS A 20 -24.56 1.42 -0.95
C HIS A 20 -24.91 2.37 0.20
N THR A 21 -24.55 2.02 1.44
CA THR A 21 -24.75 2.87 2.62
C THR A 21 -24.08 4.24 2.44
N VAL A 22 -22.82 4.27 2.02
CA VAL A 22 -22.08 5.54 1.80
C VAL A 22 -22.73 6.36 0.68
N THR A 23 -23.07 5.73 -0.45
CA THR A 23 -23.74 6.40 -1.57
C THR A 23 -25.08 7.01 -1.15
N GLN A 24 -25.90 6.29 -0.38
CA GLN A 24 -27.18 6.81 0.11
C GLN A 24 -27.00 8.00 1.06
N GLN A 25 -26.03 7.94 1.98
CA GLN A 25 -25.74 9.06 2.88
C GLN A 25 -25.35 10.33 2.12
N ILE A 26 -24.57 10.21 1.04
CA ILE A 26 -24.17 11.34 0.19
C ILE A 26 -25.38 11.87 -0.59
N LEU A 27 -26.11 11.01 -1.31
CA LEU A 27 -27.23 11.41 -2.17
C LEU A 27 -28.41 12.02 -1.41
N GLN A 28 -28.61 11.65 -0.15
CA GLN A 28 -29.70 12.15 0.68
C GLN A 28 -29.35 13.41 1.48
N HIS A 29 -28.09 13.85 1.47
CA HIS A 29 -27.67 15.00 2.25
C HIS A 29 -28.12 16.32 1.59
N PRO A 30 -28.87 17.19 2.29
CA PRO A 30 -29.52 18.36 1.67
C PRO A 30 -28.53 19.45 1.19
N LEU A 31 -27.28 19.41 1.66
CA LEU A 31 -26.22 20.34 1.28
C LEU A 31 -25.21 19.74 0.29
N ILE A 32 -25.45 18.53 -0.21
CA ILE A 32 -24.57 17.89 -1.20
C ILE A 32 -25.33 17.76 -2.51
N GLU A 33 -24.80 18.41 -3.55
CA GLU A 33 -25.20 18.20 -4.93
C GLU A 33 -24.23 17.21 -5.59
N VAL A 34 -24.78 16.21 -6.29
CA VAL A 34 -23.98 15.19 -6.99
C VAL A 34 -24.17 15.35 -8.49
N GLU A 35 -23.06 15.61 -9.18
CA GLU A 35 -23.02 15.66 -10.64
C GLU A 35 -22.25 14.46 -11.20
N GLU A 36 -22.92 13.61 -11.98
CA GLU A 36 -22.28 12.47 -12.66
C GLU A 36 -21.60 12.93 -13.96
N ARG A 37 -20.40 13.50 -13.84
CA ARG A 37 -19.56 13.91 -14.98
C ARG A 37 -18.07 13.71 -14.72
N GLU A 38 -17.30 13.59 -15.80
CA GLU A 38 -15.85 13.66 -15.71
C GLU A 38 -15.41 15.11 -15.47
N ALA A 39 -14.77 15.38 -14.34
CA ALA A 39 -14.05 16.61 -14.12
C ALA A 39 -12.68 16.54 -14.84
N THR A 40 -12.44 17.45 -15.77
CA THR A 40 -11.19 17.52 -16.56
C THR A 40 -10.30 18.70 -16.17
N GLU A 41 -10.86 19.70 -15.50
CA GLU A 41 -10.19 20.95 -15.10
C GLU A 41 -10.43 21.27 -13.62
N ILE A 42 -9.56 22.10 -13.04
CA ILE A 42 -9.72 22.63 -11.68
C ILE A 42 -10.39 24.01 -11.82
N PRO A 43 -11.56 24.25 -11.20
CA PRO A 43 -12.24 25.54 -11.25
C PRO A 43 -11.30 26.70 -10.85
N GLU A 44 -11.37 27.83 -11.55
CA GLU A 44 -10.53 29.00 -11.30
C GLU A 44 -10.81 29.65 -9.94
N GLU A 45 -12.06 29.62 -9.51
CA GLU A 45 -12.56 30.17 -8.26
C GLU A 45 -13.08 29.06 -7.33
N GLY A 46 -13.36 29.43 -6.08
CA GLY A 46 -13.88 28.53 -5.06
C GLY A 46 -12.85 27.59 -4.45
N ILE A 47 -13.31 26.89 -3.42
CA ILE A 47 -12.52 25.89 -2.69
C ILE A 47 -12.76 24.53 -3.30
N VAL A 48 -11.68 23.81 -3.58
CA VAL A 48 -11.71 22.57 -4.36
C VAL A 48 -10.95 21.48 -3.62
N VAL A 49 -11.55 20.30 -3.47
CA VAL A 49 -10.87 19.09 -2.99
C VAL A 49 -10.77 18.08 -4.14
N ILE A 50 -9.54 17.69 -4.49
CA ILE A 50 -9.27 16.72 -5.56
C ILE A 50 -9.00 15.35 -4.95
N ALA A 51 -9.91 14.39 -5.17
CA ALA A 51 -9.86 13.05 -4.57
C ALA A 51 -10.06 11.92 -5.60
N THR A 52 -9.43 12.02 -6.78
CA THR A 52 -9.69 11.15 -7.94
C THR A 52 -9.06 9.75 -7.88
N GLY A 53 -8.29 9.45 -6.82
CA GLY A 53 -7.73 8.13 -6.56
C GLY A 53 -6.61 7.70 -7.51
N PRO A 54 -6.24 6.40 -7.54
CA PRO A 54 -5.10 5.90 -8.33
C PRO A 54 -5.31 5.96 -9.85
N LEU A 55 -6.57 5.90 -10.29
CA LEU A 55 -6.99 5.80 -11.69
C LEU A 55 -7.52 7.14 -12.23
N THR A 56 -6.96 8.26 -11.77
CA THR A 56 -7.26 9.60 -12.30
C THR A 56 -7.24 9.61 -13.82
N SER A 57 -8.27 10.21 -14.42
CA SER A 57 -8.39 10.28 -15.87
C SER A 57 -7.25 11.06 -16.51
N ALA A 58 -6.93 10.74 -17.77
CA ALA A 58 -5.83 11.39 -18.48
C ALA A 58 -5.99 12.94 -18.58
N PRO A 59 -7.19 13.50 -18.85
CA PRO A 59 -7.38 14.95 -18.85
C PRO A 59 -7.10 15.59 -17.48
N MET A 60 -7.64 15.04 -16.39
CA MET A 60 -7.41 15.55 -15.04
C MET A 60 -5.94 15.42 -14.62
N ALA A 61 -5.29 14.30 -14.96
CA ALA A 61 -3.86 14.12 -14.70
C ALA A 61 -3.01 15.19 -15.42
N ALA A 62 -3.36 15.56 -16.66
CA ALA A 62 -2.69 16.64 -17.39
C ALA A 62 -2.91 18.01 -16.73
N THR A 63 -4.12 18.28 -16.22
CA THR A 63 -4.42 19.49 -15.45
C THR A 63 -3.60 19.58 -14.16
N ILE A 64 -3.53 18.50 -13.39
CA ILE A 64 -2.72 18.44 -12.17
C ILE A 64 -1.22 18.60 -12.48
N ALA A 65 -0.74 18.03 -13.59
CA ALA A 65 0.66 18.15 -14.01
C ALA A 65 1.04 19.61 -14.30
N ARG A 66 0.16 20.36 -15.00
CA ARG A 66 0.34 21.80 -15.23
C ARG A 66 0.40 22.59 -13.93
N MET A 67 -0.49 22.30 -12.97
CA MET A 67 -0.54 23.01 -11.68
C MET A 67 0.69 22.72 -10.80
N THR A 68 1.14 21.47 -10.80
CA THR A 68 2.28 21.04 -9.98
C THR A 68 3.63 21.44 -10.57
N GLY A 69 3.69 21.76 -11.86
CA GLY A 69 4.94 21.92 -12.60
C GLY A 69 5.75 20.62 -12.66
N GLN A 70 5.09 19.47 -12.49
CA GLN A 70 5.70 18.15 -12.51
C GLN A 70 5.34 17.46 -13.83
N ASP A 71 6.35 17.05 -14.60
CA ASP A 71 6.14 16.35 -15.87
C ASP A 71 5.55 14.93 -15.70
N ARG A 72 5.63 14.35 -14.49
CA ARG A 72 5.18 12.98 -14.19
C ARG A 72 4.55 12.87 -12.80
N LEU A 73 3.27 12.47 -12.76
CA LEU A 73 2.48 12.22 -11.55
C LEU A 73 2.24 10.73 -11.29
N TYR A 74 3.23 9.85 -11.47
CA TYR A 74 2.99 8.40 -11.37
C TYR A 74 4.14 7.61 -10.76
N PHE A 75 3.81 6.52 -10.07
CA PHE A 75 4.69 5.39 -9.80
C PHE A 75 4.06 4.10 -10.31
N TYR A 76 4.81 3.02 -10.19
CA TYR A 76 4.36 1.68 -10.54
C TYR A 76 4.20 0.80 -9.30
N ASP A 77 3.03 0.19 -9.17
CA ASP A 77 2.75 -0.83 -8.17
C ASP A 77 2.76 -2.21 -8.84
N ALA A 78 3.65 -3.08 -8.37
CA ALA A 78 3.76 -4.43 -8.91
C ALA A 78 2.93 -5.38 -8.05
N VAL A 79 2.09 -6.19 -8.70
CA VAL A 79 1.22 -7.17 -8.03
C VAL A 79 1.87 -8.55 -8.16
N ALA A 80 1.77 -9.36 -7.11
CA ALA A 80 2.30 -10.71 -7.12
C ALA A 80 1.34 -11.73 -7.78
N PRO A 81 1.87 -12.81 -8.38
CA PRO A 81 1.06 -13.88 -8.96
C PRO A 81 0.20 -14.62 -7.93
N ILE A 82 -0.87 -15.25 -8.42
CA ILE A 82 -1.74 -16.16 -7.66
C ILE A 82 -1.75 -17.53 -8.35
N VAL A 83 -1.62 -18.58 -7.55
CA VAL A 83 -1.67 -19.98 -7.98
C VAL A 83 -2.85 -20.73 -7.38
N ASP A 84 -3.29 -21.77 -8.08
CA ASP A 84 -4.30 -22.71 -7.61
C ASP A 84 -3.72 -23.67 -6.56
N PHE A 85 -4.37 -23.79 -5.42
CA PHE A 85 -3.98 -24.73 -4.35
C PHE A 85 -3.83 -26.16 -4.85
N ALA A 86 -4.76 -26.62 -5.71
CA ALA A 86 -4.77 -28.01 -6.19
C ALA A 86 -3.53 -28.36 -7.05
N SER A 87 -2.80 -27.35 -7.50
CA SER A 87 -1.58 -27.50 -8.30
C SER A 87 -0.28 -27.40 -7.50
N ILE A 88 -0.36 -27.13 -6.19
CA ILE A 88 0.80 -27.04 -5.32
C ILE A 88 1.18 -28.44 -4.85
N ASN A 89 2.45 -28.81 -5.03
CA ASN A 89 2.98 -30.07 -4.52
C ASN A 89 3.26 -29.98 -3.01
N MET A 90 2.29 -30.44 -2.22
CA MET A 90 2.35 -30.47 -0.75
C MET A 90 3.24 -31.59 -0.18
N ASP A 91 3.76 -32.51 -1.00
CA ASP A 91 4.80 -33.44 -0.56
C ASP A 91 6.14 -32.70 -0.34
N VAL A 92 6.30 -31.54 -1.00
CA VAL A 92 7.46 -30.65 -0.87
C VAL A 92 7.13 -29.42 -0.02
N ALA A 93 6.00 -28.76 -0.27
CA ALA A 93 5.57 -27.61 0.50
C ALA A 93 5.00 -28.02 1.88
N PHE A 94 4.87 -27.06 2.81
CA PHE A 94 4.27 -27.33 4.12
C PHE A 94 3.57 -26.11 4.72
N PHE A 95 2.52 -26.34 5.50
CA PHE A 95 1.86 -25.29 6.27
C PHE A 95 2.65 -24.96 7.53
N ALA A 96 2.96 -23.69 7.73
CA ALA A 96 3.57 -23.20 8.97
C ALA A 96 3.46 -21.66 9.08
N SER A 97 3.30 -21.19 10.31
CA SER A 97 3.52 -19.79 10.68
C SER A 97 4.94 -19.62 11.23
N ARG A 98 5.49 -18.40 11.16
CA ARG A 98 6.83 -18.14 11.71
C ARG A 98 6.82 -18.32 13.23
N TYR A 99 7.78 -19.07 13.74
CA TYR A 99 7.94 -19.40 15.16
C TYR A 99 6.73 -20.12 15.78
N ASP A 100 5.94 -20.84 14.97
CA ASP A 100 4.70 -21.52 15.38
C ASP A 100 3.70 -20.59 16.09
N LYS A 101 3.69 -19.29 15.74
CA LYS A 101 2.77 -18.29 16.33
C LYS A 101 1.59 -18.02 15.40
N GLY A 102 0.40 -18.47 15.84
CA GLY A 102 -0.88 -18.27 15.13
C GLY A 102 -1.26 -19.45 14.24
N ASP A 103 -2.43 -19.34 13.60
CA ASP A 103 -2.94 -20.35 12.67
C ASP A 103 -1.99 -20.52 11.46
N ALA A 104 -1.85 -21.76 10.98
CA ALA A 104 -0.91 -22.11 9.90
C ALA A 104 -1.47 -21.73 8.52
N ASP A 105 -1.69 -20.43 8.29
CA ASP A 105 -2.35 -19.90 7.09
C ASP A 105 -1.42 -19.72 5.87
N TYR A 106 -0.13 -20.00 6.04
CA TYR A 106 0.87 -19.87 5.00
C TYR A 106 1.39 -21.24 4.56
N ILE A 107 1.41 -21.44 3.24
CA ILE A 107 2.16 -22.52 2.61
C ILE A 107 3.60 -22.05 2.45
N ASN A 108 4.56 -22.91 2.76
CA ASN A 108 5.98 -22.62 2.70
C ASN A 108 6.64 -23.58 1.72
N CYS A 109 7.29 -23.02 0.71
CA CYS A 109 8.03 -23.72 -0.33
C CYS A 109 9.53 -23.59 -0.05
N PRO A 110 10.16 -24.59 0.59
CA PRO A 110 11.57 -24.53 0.98
C PRO A 110 12.49 -24.73 -0.22
N MET A 111 13.61 -24.00 -0.23
CA MET A 111 14.70 -24.20 -1.17
C MET A 111 15.99 -24.56 -0.44
N ASN A 112 16.74 -25.50 -1.00
CA ASN A 112 18.16 -25.65 -0.69
C ASN A 112 19.01 -24.59 -1.43
N ARG A 113 20.32 -24.62 -1.22
CA ARG A 113 21.22 -23.62 -1.81
C ARG A 113 21.26 -23.71 -3.33
N GLU A 114 21.33 -24.93 -3.86
CA GLU A 114 21.45 -25.20 -5.30
C GLU A 114 20.19 -24.75 -6.06
N GLN A 115 19.00 -25.01 -5.49
CA GLN A 115 17.71 -24.56 -6.00
C GLN A 115 17.62 -23.03 -5.98
N TYR A 116 18.03 -22.40 -4.87
CA TYR A 116 18.06 -20.94 -4.77
C TYR A 116 19.03 -20.33 -5.79
N ASP A 117 20.21 -20.92 -5.98
CA ASP A 117 21.19 -20.45 -6.96
C ASP A 117 20.63 -20.47 -8.39
N ALA A 118 19.97 -21.57 -8.76
CA ALA A 118 19.32 -21.70 -10.04
C ALA A 118 18.17 -20.70 -10.22
N PHE A 119 17.29 -20.58 -9.21
CA PHE A 119 16.18 -19.63 -9.19
C PHE A 119 16.67 -18.18 -9.30
N TYR A 120 17.64 -17.79 -8.46
CA TYR A 120 18.22 -16.45 -8.45
C TYR A 120 18.81 -16.08 -9.82
N ARG A 121 19.60 -16.97 -10.42
CA ARG A 121 20.18 -16.75 -11.76
C ARG A 121 19.09 -16.59 -12.82
N ALA A 122 18.07 -17.45 -12.78
CA ALA A 122 16.97 -17.37 -13.71
C ALA A 122 16.17 -16.07 -13.54
N LEU A 123 16.01 -15.60 -12.31
CA LEU A 123 15.27 -14.39 -11.97
C LEU A 123 15.97 -13.11 -12.43
N ILE A 124 17.27 -12.96 -12.16
CA ILE A 124 18.02 -11.74 -12.54
C ILE A 124 18.26 -11.62 -14.05
N THR A 125 18.14 -12.72 -14.79
CA THR A 125 18.31 -12.79 -16.25
C THR A 125 16.98 -12.86 -17.02
N ALA A 126 15.85 -12.91 -16.31
CA ALA A 126 14.54 -13.07 -16.92
C ALA A 126 14.12 -11.84 -17.73
N LYS A 127 13.32 -12.08 -18.77
CA LYS A 127 12.78 -10.99 -19.60
C LYS A 127 11.66 -10.25 -18.88
N GLU A 128 11.92 -8.97 -18.73
CA GLU A 128 11.04 -7.94 -18.20
C GLU A 128 10.06 -7.46 -19.29
N ALA A 129 8.82 -7.14 -18.90
CA ALA A 129 7.81 -6.65 -19.84
C ALA A 129 8.15 -5.22 -20.31
N GLU A 130 8.02 -4.95 -21.61
CA GLU A 130 8.24 -3.60 -22.14
C GLU A 130 7.17 -2.63 -21.60
N LEU A 131 7.62 -1.56 -20.95
CA LEU A 131 6.77 -0.42 -20.63
C LEU A 131 6.60 0.45 -21.89
N LYS A 132 5.40 1.02 -22.09
CA LYS A 132 5.10 1.85 -23.27
C LYS A 132 6.16 2.95 -23.47
N GLU A 133 6.44 3.33 -24.72
CA GLU A 133 7.61 4.15 -25.10
C GLU A 133 7.81 5.47 -24.33
N PHE A 134 6.76 6.03 -23.74
CA PHE A 134 6.83 7.24 -22.90
C PHE A 134 7.55 7.03 -21.54
N ASP A 135 7.85 5.78 -21.19
CA ASP A 135 8.44 5.37 -19.91
C ASP A 135 9.90 4.87 -20.01
N LYS A 136 10.52 4.90 -21.20
CA LYS A 136 11.89 4.41 -21.45
C LYS A 136 12.97 5.12 -20.61
N GLU A 137 12.76 6.38 -20.24
CA GLU A 137 13.66 7.12 -19.35
C GLU A 137 13.54 6.66 -17.88
N GLY A 138 12.35 6.21 -17.45
CA GLY A 138 12.14 5.58 -16.15
C GLY A 138 12.72 4.16 -16.05
N GLN A 139 13.00 3.53 -17.19
CA GLN A 139 13.57 2.17 -17.24
C GLN A 139 15.06 2.12 -16.84
N LYS A 140 15.81 3.22 -17.00
CA LYS A 140 17.21 3.31 -16.56
C LYS A 140 17.35 3.53 -15.05
N ASN A 141 16.29 4.03 -14.40
CA ASN A 141 16.21 4.28 -12.96
C ASN A 141 14.74 4.16 -12.54
N PRO A 142 14.19 2.94 -12.41
CA PRO A 142 12.82 2.81 -12.03
C PRO A 142 12.72 3.32 -10.59
N LYS A 143 12.04 4.45 -10.42
CA LYS A 143 11.60 4.97 -9.11
C LYS A 143 10.50 4.03 -8.61
N VAL A 144 10.90 2.82 -8.30
CA VAL A 144 10.05 1.76 -7.79
C VAL A 144 9.80 2.07 -6.33
N PHE A 145 8.53 2.02 -5.93
CA PHE A 145 8.13 2.07 -4.54
C PHE A 145 8.86 0.99 -3.73
N GLU A 146 9.61 1.38 -2.68
CA GLU A 146 10.37 0.40 -1.88
C GLU A 146 9.47 -0.65 -1.20
N GLY A 147 8.20 -0.31 -0.92
CA GLY A 147 7.22 -1.23 -0.34
C GLY A 147 6.65 -2.30 -1.29
N CYS A 148 6.71 -2.09 -2.61
CA CYS A 148 6.21 -3.03 -3.63
C CYS A 148 7.26 -3.31 -4.72
N MET A 149 8.53 -3.40 -4.34
CA MET A 149 9.62 -3.62 -5.29
C MET A 149 9.48 -4.93 -6.06
N PRO A 150 9.59 -4.94 -7.41
CA PRO A 150 9.63 -6.18 -8.15
C PRO A 150 10.76 -7.09 -7.67
N VAL A 151 10.44 -8.36 -7.49
CA VAL A 151 11.35 -9.37 -6.92
C VAL A 151 12.61 -9.53 -7.76
N GLU A 152 12.53 -9.36 -9.09
CA GLU A 152 13.69 -9.32 -9.99
C GLU A 152 14.60 -8.11 -9.77
N VAL A 153 14.05 -6.96 -9.38
CA VAL A 153 14.81 -5.75 -9.04
C VAL A 153 15.49 -5.93 -7.69
N MET A 154 14.79 -6.51 -6.70
CA MET A 154 15.38 -6.86 -5.40
C MET A 154 16.55 -7.83 -5.56
N ALA A 155 16.38 -8.85 -6.41
CA ALA A 155 17.43 -9.83 -6.69
C ALA A 155 18.68 -9.16 -7.29
N LYS A 156 18.51 -8.23 -8.24
CA LYS A 156 19.63 -7.48 -8.86
C LYS A 156 20.41 -6.62 -7.87
N ARG A 157 19.81 -6.20 -6.75
CA ARG A 157 20.52 -5.44 -5.69
C ARG A 157 21.52 -6.29 -4.91
N GLY A 158 21.38 -7.61 -4.93
CA GLY A 158 22.35 -8.52 -4.31
C GLY A 158 21.82 -9.91 -4.07
N TYR A 159 22.72 -10.89 -4.09
CA TYR A 159 22.40 -12.31 -3.96
C TYR A 159 21.64 -12.64 -2.66
N ASP A 160 22.02 -12.07 -1.52
CA ASP A 160 21.35 -12.33 -0.24
C ASP A 160 20.13 -11.42 0.02
N THR A 161 19.86 -10.43 -0.84
CA THR A 161 18.76 -9.46 -0.65
C THR A 161 17.41 -10.17 -0.46
N LEU A 162 17.13 -11.17 -1.29
CA LEU A 162 15.88 -11.94 -1.18
C LEU A 162 15.82 -12.73 0.13
N ARG A 163 16.93 -13.32 0.59
CA ARG A 163 16.99 -14.13 1.83
C ARG A 163 16.91 -13.29 3.10
N TYR A 164 17.19 -11.99 3.03
CA TYR A 164 16.91 -11.06 4.12
C TYR A 164 15.52 -10.41 4.02
N GLY A 165 14.90 -10.43 2.84
CA GLY A 165 13.56 -9.93 2.57
C GLY A 165 12.52 -11.05 2.37
N PRO A 166 11.91 -11.17 1.18
CA PRO A 166 10.72 -11.99 0.96
C PRO A 166 10.98 -13.51 1.05
N LEU A 167 12.22 -13.95 0.85
CA LEU A 167 12.60 -15.37 0.88
C LEU A 167 13.26 -15.78 2.21
N LYS A 168 13.12 -14.97 3.26
CA LYS A 168 13.75 -15.22 4.55
C LYS A 168 13.26 -16.53 5.18
N PRO A 169 14.14 -17.49 5.51
CA PRO A 169 13.72 -18.77 6.07
C PRO A 169 13.47 -18.74 7.59
N VAL A 170 13.93 -17.69 8.29
CA VAL A 170 13.96 -17.62 9.75
C VAL A 170 12.61 -17.90 10.42
N GLY A 171 12.61 -18.88 11.32
CA GLY A 171 11.43 -19.27 12.08
C GLY A 171 10.47 -20.18 11.31
N LEU A 172 10.88 -20.71 10.16
CA LEU A 172 10.13 -21.69 9.37
C LEU A 172 10.95 -22.98 9.33
N VAL A 173 10.57 -23.93 10.17
CA VAL A 173 11.22 -25.25 10.22
C VAL A 173 10.27 -26.29 9.66
N ASP A 174 10.67 -26.94 8.58
CA ASP A 174 9.97 -28.11 8.08
C ASP A 174 10.18 -29.28 9.06
N LYS A 175 9.11 -29.72 9.73
CA LYS A 175 9.16 -30.80 10.72
C LYS A 175 9.59 -32.14 10.13
N ARG A 176 9.46 -32.33 8.81
CA ARG A 176 9.91 -33.56 8.11
C ARG A 176 11.43 -33.66 8.05
N VAL A 177 12.13 -32.52 7.95
CA VAL A 177 13.58 -32.43 7.77
C VAL A 177 14.30 -31.95 9.04
N GLY A 178 13.59 -31.22 9.90
CA GLY A 178 14.10 -30.71 11.19
C GLY A 178 15.19 -29.65 11.07
N LYS A 179 15.36 -29.04 9.89
CA LYS A 179 16.36 -28.01 9.60
C LYS A 179 15.72 -26.82 8.90
N GLU A 180 16.24 -25.63 9.17
CA GLU A 180 15.84 -24.41 8.46
C GLU A 180 16.34 -24.48 7.01
N ALA A 181 15.47 -24.12 6.06
CA ALA A 181 15.82 -24.10 4.64
C ALA A 181 16.80 -22.96 4.31
N PHE A 182 17.45 -23.02 3.15
CA PHE A 182 18.35 -21.94 2.73
C PHE A 182 17.58 -20.66 2.37
N ALA A 183 16.40 -20.83 1.78
CA ALA A 183 15.42 -19.80 1.43
C ALA A 183 14.01 -20.42 1.45
N VAL A 184 12.96 -19.61 1.65
CA VAL A 184 11.57 -20.08 1.64
C VAL A 184 10.67 -19.10 0.90
N VAL A 185 9.88 -19.58 -0.06
CA VAL A 185 8.78 -18.80 -0.64
C VAL A 185 7.52 -19.08 0.15
N GLN A 186 6.87 -18.03 0.65
CA GLN A 186 5.60 -18.17 1.36
C GLN A 186 4.44 -17.89 0.41
N LEU A 187 3.36 -18.66 0.53
CA LEU A 187 2.11 -18.40 -0.15
C LEU A 187 1.01 -18.14 0.88
N ARG A 188 0.24 -17.07 0.67
CA ARG A 188 -0.87 -16.67 1.54
C ARG A 188 -2.19 -17.02 0.88
N LYS A 189 -3.12 -17.57 1.65
CA LYS A 189 -4.51 -17.78 1.25
C LYS A 189 -5.16 -16.46 0.81
N GLU A 190 -5.76 -16.45 -0.39
CA GLU A 190 -6.40 -15.26 -0.98
C GLU A 190 -7.92 -15.27 -0.90
N ASN A 191 -8.54 -16.45 -0.87
CA ASN A 191 -9.99 -16.59 -0.77
C ASN A 191 -10.38 -17.45 0.43
N ARG A 192 -11.62 -17.30 0.90
CA ARG A 192 -12.14 -17.98 2.09
C ARG A 192 -12.10 -19.51 1.94
N GLU A 193 -12.34 -20.01 0.74
CA GLU A 193 -12.35 -21.44 0.40
C GLU A 193 -10.94 -22.05 0.41
N GLY A 194 -9.89 -21.22 0.32
CA GLY A 194 -8.51 -21.69 0.32
C GLY A 194 -8.12 -22.43 -0.95
N THR A 195 -8.71 -22.03 -2.08
CA THR A 195 -8.38 -22.56 -3.41
C THR A 195 -7.38 -21.69 -4.16
N MET A 196 -7.14 -20.46 -3.70
CA MET A 196 -6.23 -19.49 -4.33
C MET A 196 -5.15 -19.02 -3.35
N TYR A 197 -3.90 -19.02 -3.80
CA TYR A 197 -2.76 -18.61 -2.98
C TYR A 197 -1.87 -17.60 -3.69
N ASN A 198 -1.62 -16.47 -3.03
CA ASN A 198 -0.72 -15.41 -3.49
C ASN A 198 0.73 -15.70 -3.10
N LEU A 199 1.68 -15.49 -4.02
CA LEU A 199 3.11 -15.58 -3.70
C LEU A 199 3.55 -14.31 -2.95
N VAL A 200 3.87 -14.44 -1.68
CA VAL A 200 4.14 -13.31 -0.78
C VAL A 200 5.48 -12.66 -1.15
N GLY A 201 5.46 -11.36 -1.44
CA GLY A 201 6.67 -10.61 -1.77
C GLY A 201 7.20 -10.85 -3.19
N PHE A 202 6.36 -11.42 -4.07
CA PHE A 202 6.67 -11.71 -5.47
C PHE A 202 6.00 -10.72 -6.42
N GLN A 203 5.87 -9.46 -6.00
CA GLN A 203 5.57 -8.36 -6.92
C GLN A 203 6.54 -8.46 -8.11
N THR A 204 6.08 -8.35 -9.34
CA THR A 204 6.95 -8.55 -10.51
C THR A 204 6.45 -7.80 -11.74
N HIS A 205 7.38 -7.47 -12.63
CA HIS A 205 7.08 -7.00 -13.99
C HIS A 205 7.69 -7.91 -15.08
N LEU A 206 8.13 -9.11 -14.72
CA LEU A 206 8.51 -10.12 -15.71
C LEU A 206 7.38 -10.38 -16.71
N THR A 207 7.73 -10.68 -17.95
CA THR A 207 6.74 -11.15 -18.94
C THR A 207 6.05 -12.42 -18.43
N PHE A 208 4.78 -12.64 -18.76
CA PHE A 208 4.04 -13.82 -18.28
C PHE A 208 4.73 -15.16 -18.58
N PRO A 209 5.35 -15.37 -19.76
CA PRO A 209 6.14 -16.58 -20.02
C PRO A 209 7.31 -16.75 -19.04
N GLU A 210 7.97 -15.65 -18.67
CA GLU A 210 9.09 -15.68 -17.73
C GLU A 210 8.64 -15.87 -16.29
N GLN A 211 7.50 -15.31 -15.89
CA GLN A 211 6.91 -15.61 -14.58
C GLN A 211 6.63 -17.11 -14.46
N LYS A 212 5.97 -17.71 -15.47
CA LYS A 212 5.74 -19.15 -15.48
C LYS A 212 7.06 -19.94 -15.43
N ARG A 213 8.04 -19.59 -16.27
CA ARG A 213 9.33 -20.28 -16.33
C ARG A 213 10.10 -20.20 -15.01
N VAL A 214 10.21 -19.01 -14.43
CA VAL A 214 11.05 -18.75 -13.24
C VAL A 214 10.35 -19.20 -11.97
N PHE A 215 9.07 -18.90 -11.79
CA PHE A 215 8.36 -19.24 -10.55
C PHE A 215 8.02 -20.74 -10.48
N SER A 216 7.91 -21.45 -11.60
CA SER A 216 7.87 -22.92 -11.59
C SER A 216 9.21 -23.58 -11.23
N MET A 217 10.30 -22.83 -11.03
CA MET A 217 11.54 -23.39 -10.45
C MET A 217 11.47 -23.48 -8.91
N ILE A 218 10.46 -22.88 -8.29
CA ILE A 218 10.27 -22.92 -6.84
C ILE A 218 9.79 -24.33 -6.45
N PRO A 219 10.45 -25.03 -5.52
CA PRO A 219 10.04 -26.35 -5.08
C PRO A 219 8.62 -26.34 -4.52
N GLY A 220 7.77 -27.22 -5.01
CA GLY A 220 6.33 -27.21 -4.71
C GLY A 220 5.46 -26.53 -5.78
N LEU A 221 6.04 -25.72 -6.67
CA LEU A 221 5.33 -24.98 -7.72
C LEU A 221 5.70 -25.43 -9.15
N GLU A 222 6.36 -26.58 -9.31
CA GLU A 222 6.88 -27.07 -10.59
C GLU A 222 5.78 -27.25 -11.64
N SER A 223 4.58 -27.65 -11.19
CA SER A 223 3.38 -27.82 -12.01
C SER A 223 2.28 -26.82 -11.63
N ALA A 224 2.63 -25.71 -10.97
CA ALA A 224 1.64 -24.75 -10.50
C ALA A 224 0.83 -24.16 -11.65
N ASN A 225 -0.49 -24.11 -11.46
CA ASN A 225 -1.42 -23.42 -12.33
C ASN A 225 -1.56 -21.97 -11.86
N PHE A 226 -1.03 -21.03 -12.66
CA PHE A 226 -1.14 -19.60 -12.39
C PHE A 226 -2.52 -19.11 -12.79
N LEU A 227 -3.36 -18.85 -11.78
CA LEU A 227 -4.69 -18.26 -11.96
C LEU A 227 -4.61 -16.78 -12.34
N ARG A 228 -3.56 -16.10 -11.86
CA ARG A 228 -3.26 -14.71 -12.21
C ARG A 228 -1.75 -14.48 -12.20
N TYR A 229 -1.23 -13.88 -13.27
CA TYR A 229 0.15 -13.41 -13.31
C TYR A 229 0.31 -12.07 -12.62
N GLY A 230 1.52 -11.80 -12.11
CA GLY A 230 1.90 -10.50 -11.61
C GLY A 230 1.96 -9.46 -12.72
N VAL A 231 1.61 -8.22 -12.40
CA VAL A 231 1.60 -7.10 -13.35
C VAL A 231 2.01 -5.83 -12.64
N MET A 232 2.55 -4.89 -13.40
CA MET A 232 2.92 -3.58 -12.90
C MET A 232 1.85 -2.57 -13.30
N HIS A 233 1.05 -2.12 -12.32
CA HIS A 233 0.02 -1.10 -12.50
C HIS A 233 0.62 0.30 -12.36
N ARG A 234 0.24 1.21 -13.25
CA ARG A 234 0.56 2.63 -13.10
C ARG A 234 -0.41 3.26 -12.11
N ASN A 235 0.09 3.72 -10.97
CA ASN A 235 -0.69 4.47 -9.99
C ASN A 235 -0.34 5.96 -10.07
N THR A 236 -1.36 6.79 -10.21
CA THR A 236 -1.20 8.25 -10.22
C THR A 236 -1.08 8.77 -8.78
N TYR A 237 -0.02 9.52 -8.48
CA TYR A 237 0.12 10.24 -7.21
C TYR A 237 1.01 11.48 -7.37
N LEU A 238 0.83 12.43 -6.46
CA LEU A 238 1.61 13.65 -6.34
C LEU A 238 2.94 13.37 -5.63
N ARG A 239 4.01 14.03 -6.07
CA ARG A 239 5.15 14.29 -5.19
C ARG A 239 4.74 15.39 -4.20
N SER A 240 4.03 14.99 -3.16
CA SER A 240 3.36 15.88 -2.20
C SER A 240 4.30 16.74 -1.34
N PRO A 241 5.47 16.25 -0.87
CA PRO A 241 6.32 17.07 -0.01
C PRO A 241 6.77 18.37 -0.67
N GLY A 242 6.54 19.49 0.02
CA GLY A 242 6.80 20.83 -0.50
C GLY A 242 5.78 21.34 -1.52
N PHE A 243 4.81 20.52 -1.94
CA PHE A 243 3.66 20.91 -2.75
C PHE A 243 2.39 21.05 -1.90
N LEU A 244 2.08 20.03 -1.10
CA LEU A 244 1.05 20.05 -0.08
C LEU A 244 1.63 20.46 1.27
N ASP A 245 0.80 21.03 2.14
CA ASP A 245 1.11 21.19 3.56
C ASP A 245 0.44 20.11 4.43
N ALA A 246 0.59 20.20 5.74
CA ALA A 246 0.02 19.25 6.71
C ALA A 246 -1.52 19.36 6.87
N THR A 247 -2.17 20.22 6.08
CA THR A 247 -3.63 20.31 5.96
C THR A 247 -4.14 19.75 4.63
N TYR A 248 -3.22 19.20 3.82
CA TYR A 248 -3.45 18.76 2.45
C TYR A 248 -3.78 19.88 1.45
N ALA A 249 -3.60 21.15 1.84
CA ALA A 249 -3.74 22.29 0.94
C ALA A 249 -2.51 22.43 0.04
N VAL A 250 -2.71 22.89 -1.19
CA VAL A 250 -1.62 23.28 -2.09
C VAL A 250 -0.99 24.57 -1.56
N ARG A 251 0.30 24.52 -1.24
CA ARG A 251 1.03 25.67 -0.63
C ARG A 251 0.97 26.95 -1.45
N ARG A 252 0.97 26.83 -2.78
CA ARG A 252 0.90 27.97 -3.71
C ARG A 252 -0.53 28.39 -4.06
N ALA A 253 -1.53 27.61 -3.68
CA ALA A 253 -2.94 27.83 -3.98
C ALA A 253 -3.81 27.27 -2.84
N PRO A 254 -3.85 27.93 -1.67
CA PRO A 254 -4.46 27.39 -0.44
C PRO A 254 -5.99 27.23 -0.50
N ARG A 255 -6.62 27.45 -1.66
CA ARG A 255 -8.00 27.08 -1.96
C ARG A 255 -8.15 25.65 -2.51
N VAL A 256 -7.05 25.04 -2.98
CA VAL A 256 -7.04 23.72 -3.60
C VAL A 256 -6.44 22.72 -2.62
N PHE A 257 -7.14 21.62 -2.40
CA PHE A 257 -6.75 20.52 -1.52
C PHE A 257 -6.67 19.23 -2.33
N PHE A 258 -5.86 18.28 -1.86
CA PHE A 258 -5.85 16.92 -2.40
C PHE A 258 -6.15 15.90 -1.31
N ALA A 259 -6.84 14.82 -1.65
CA ALA A 259 -7.15 13.75 -0.71
C ALA A 259 -7.06 12.37 -1.37
N GLY A 260 -7.05 11.34 -0.55
CA GLY A 260 -6.96 9.95 -0.97
C GLY A 260 -5.57 9.57 -1.49
N GLN A 261 -5.50 8.40 -2.12
CA GLN A 261 -4.25 7.77 -2.54
C GLN A 261 -3.34 8.68 -3.38
N MET A 262 -3.91 9.60 -4.16
CA MET A 262 -3.16 10.55 -4.97
C MET A 262 -2.21 11.44 -4.15
N THR A 263 -2.47 11.63 -2.85
CA THR A 263 -1.60 12.41 -1.96
C THR A 263 -0.35 11.65 -1.51
N GLY A 264 -0.27 10.34 -1.78
CA GLY A 264 0.78 9.46 -1.24
C GLY A 264 0.39 8.79 0.08
N VAL A 265 -0.89 8.75 0.44
CA VAL A 265 -1.39 7.81 1.44
C VAL A 265 -1.76 6.48 0.77
N GLU A 266 -1.70 5.38 1.51
CA GLU A 266 -2.06 4.06 1.00
C GLU A 266 -3.02 3.34 1.95
N GLY A 267 -4.10 2.79 1.41
CA GLY A 267 -5.16 2.12 2.17
C GLY A 267 -6.47 2.92 2.23
N TYR A 268 -7.57 2.21 2.46
CA TYR A 268 -8.91 2.79 2.47
C TYR A 268 -9.11 3.74 3.66
N ILE A 269 -8.62 3.37 4.84
CA ILE A 269 -8.77 4.16 6.06
C ILE A 269 -7.88 5.41 6.01
N GLU A 270 -6.67 5.28 5.48
CA GLU A 270 -5.75 6.38 5.27
C GLU A 270 -6.28 7.36 4.23
N SER A 271 -6.89 6.85 3.15
CA SER A 271 -7.56 7.67 2.14
C SER A 271 -8.74 8.43 2.76
N ALA A 272 -9.61 7.75 3.51
CA ALA A 272 -10.71 8.39 4.23
C ALA A 272 -10.21 9.43 5.25
N GLY A 273 -9.13 9.12 5.99
CA GLY A 273 -8.49 10.02 6.94
C GLY A 273 -7.94 11.28 6.29
N SER A 274 -7.27 11.16 5.14
CA SER A 274 -6.83 12.33 4.36
C SER A 274 -8.00 13.16 3.85
N GLY A 275 -9.09 12.52 3.43
CA GLY A 275 -10.33 13.18 3.03
C GLY A 275 -10.97 13.97 4.18
N LEU A 276 -10.96 13.42 5.40
CA LEU A 276 -11.40 14.11 6.60
C LEU A 276 -10.57 15.38 6.86
N VAL A 277 -9.24 15.27 6.89
CA VAL A 277 -8.36 16.41 7.18
C VAL A 277 -8.48 17.50 6.10
N ALA A 278 -8.51 17.11 4.83
CA ALA A 278 -8.70 18.03 3.71
C ALA A 278 -10.07 18.69 3.74
N GLY A 279 -11.13 17.92 4.02
CA GLY A 279 -12.51 18.41 4.09
C GLY A 279 -12.73 19.40 5.24
N VAL A 280 -12.21 19.10 6.43
CA VAL A 280 -12.25 20.02 7.59
C VAL A 280 -11.55 21.33 7.24
N ASN A 281 -10.35 21.28 6.64
CA ASN A 281 -9.63 22.49 6.28
C ASN A 281 -10.26 23.25 5.11
N ALA A 282 -10.88 22.55 4.15
CA ALA A 282 -11.66 23.18 3.09
C ALA A 282 -12.90 23.91 3.65
N ALA A 283 -13.61 23.30 4.61
CA ALA A 283 -14.73 23.94 5.29
C ALA A 283 -14.29 25.17 6.11
N ARG A 284 -13.17 25.07 6.82
CA ARG A 284 -12.58 26.19 7.58
C ARG A 284 -12.15 27.32 6.65
N ALA A 285 -11.53 27.02 5.51
CA ALA A 285 -11.19 28.02 4.50
C ALA A 285 -12.45 28.71 3.95
N ALA A 286 -13.56 27.98 3.74
CA ALA A 286 -14.83 28.53 3.27
C ALA A 286 -15.48 29.48 4.29
N ARG A 287 -15.12 29.33 5.58
CA ARG A 287 -15.56 30.17 6.69
C ARG A 287 -14.51 31.20 7.12
N GLU A 288 -13.44 31.37 6.34
CA GLU A 288 -12.33 32.28 6.65
C GLU A 288 -11.66 32.02 8.01
N MET A 289 -11.71 30.76 8.47
CA MET A 289 -11.11 30.33 9.72
C MET A 289 -9.65 29.91 9.52
N ALA A 290 -8.86 30.00 10.58
CA ALA A 290 -7.49 29.52 10.56
C ALA A 290 -7.44 27.99 10.28
N PRO A 291 -6.49 27.50 9.48
CA PRO A 291 -6.36 26.08 9.20
C PRO A 291 -6.09 25.26 10.48
N LEU A 292 -6.69 24.07 10.56
CA LEU A 292 -6.51 23.13 11.65
C LEU A 292 -5.44 22.10 11.29
N VAL A 293 -4.33 22.14 12.02
CA VAL A 293 -3.25 21.16 11.91
C VAL A 293 -3.44 20.05 12.94
N PHE A 294 -3.69 18.83 12.47
CA PHE A 294 -3.86 17.69 13.36
C PHE A 294 -2.53 17.39 14.11
N PRO A 295 -2.57 17.11 15.43
CA PRO A 295 -1.35 16.86 16.19
C PRO A 295 -0.58 15.66 15.65
N ARG A 296 0.74 15.79 15.53
CA ARG A 296 1.64 14.74 15.00
C ARG A 296 1.66 13.48 15.85
N GLU A 297 1.22 13.57 17.10
CA GLU A 297 1.06 12.44 18.01
C GLU A 297 -0.11 11.52 17.60
N THR A 298 -0.99 12.00 16.71
CA THR A 298 -2.11 11.27 16.13
C THR A 298 -1.71 10.64 14.79
N MET A 299 -2.37 9.54 14.38
CA MET A 299 -2.07 8.93 13.08
C MET A 299 -2.42 9.85 11.91
N LEU A 300 -3.54 10.58 12.01
CA LEU A 300 -3.96 11.56 10.99
C LEU A 300 -2.93 12.68 10.83
N GLY A 301 -2.49 13.28 11.94
CA GLY A 301 -1.50 14.35 11.91
C GLY A 301 -0.11 13.87 11.48
N ALA A 302 0.31 12.66 11.90
CA ALA A 302 1.56 12.05 11.44
C ALA A 302 1.55 11.80 9.93
N MET A 303 0.46 11.25 9.38
CA MET A 303 0.30 11.03 7.94
C MET A 303 0.27 12.35 7.17
N ALA A 304 -0.48 13.35 7.64
CA ALA A 304 -0.56 14.65 6.99
C ALA A 304 0.81 15.35 6.96
N ARG A 305 1.57 15.26 8.06
CA ARG A 305 2.96 15.76 8.13
C ARG A 305 3.87 15.02 7.16
N TYR A 306 3.79 13.69 7.09
CA TYR A 306 4.56 12.89 6.13
C TYR A 306 4.27 13.29 4.69
N VAL A 307 3.00 13.52 4.34
CA VAL A 307 2.58 14.00 3.02
C VAL A 307 3.15 15.39 2.72
N GLY A 308 3.10 16.31 3.68
CA GLY A 308 3.52 17.70 3.49
C GLY A 308 5.04 17.92 3.53
N GLU A 309 5.78 17.08 4.26
CA GLU A 309 7.22 17.25 4.54
C GLU A 309 8.11 16.10 4.04
N GLY A 310 7.54 14.91 3.85
CA GLY A 310 8.29 13.70 3.51
C GLY A 310 8.87 12.98 4.72
N GLY A 311 9.59 11.89 4.44
CA GLY A 311 10.37 11.13 5.41
C GLY A 311 11.87 11.28 5.19
N VAL A 312 12.65 10.38 5.79
CA VAL A 312 14.07 10.25 5.47
C VAL A 312 14.21 9.52 4.13
N GLY A 313 14.83 10.17 3.14
CA GLY A 313 15.02 9.62 1.79
C GLY A 313 13.96 10.10 0.80
N ASP A 314 13.75 9.34 -0.27
CA ASP A 314 12.79 9.67 -1.30
C ASP A 314 11.34 9.50 -0.80
N PHE A 315 10.47 10.44 -1.19
CA PHE A 315 9.04 10.34 -0.89
C PHE A 315 8.41 9.14 -1.59
N SER A 316 7.56 8.42 -0.85
CA SER A 316 6.85 7.24 -1.33
C SER A 316 5.47 7.19 -0.70
N PRO A 317 4.48 6.51 -1.32
CA PRO A 317 3.22 6.24 -0.66
C PRO A 317 3.41 5.56 0.70
N MET A 318 2.54 5.85 1.67
CA MET A 318 2.69 5.36 3.04
C MET A 318 1.34 4.94 3.62
N ASN A 319 1.33 3.81 4.31
CA ASN A 319 0.20 3.36 5.13
C ASN A 319 0.38 3.77 6.60
N ALA A 320 -0.71 3.69 7.37
CA ALA A 320 -0.67 4.00 8.79
C ALA A 320 0.28 3.04 9.54
N ASN A 321 1.29 3.59 10.22
CA ASN A 321 2.23 2.80 10.99
C ASN A 321 2.78 3.58 12.19
N PHE A 322 3.12 2.89 13.29
CA PHE A 322 3.66 3.55 14.49
C PHE A 322 5.07 4.15 14.30
N GLY A 323 5.73 3.92 13.17
CA GLY A 323 7.05 4.47 12.87
C GLY A 323 7.04 5.95 12.49
N ILE A 324 5.92 6.45 11.97
CA ILE A 324 5.74 7.86 11.59
C ILE A 324 5.20 8.73 12.74
N VAL A 325 4.75 8.10 13.82
CA VAL A 325 4.28 8.80 15.03
C VAL A 325 5.49 9.07 15.95
N PRO A 326 5.60 10.25 16.59
CA PRO A 326 6.68 10.54 17.52
C PRO A 326 6.81 9.47 18.62
N PRO A 327 8.03 9.10 19.05
CA PRO A 327 8.21 8.16 20.14
C PRO A 327 7.61 8.69 21.46
N LEU A 328 7.36 7.79 22.41
CA LEU A 328 7.01 8.17 23.78
C LEU A 328 8.24 8.71 24.49
N GLU A 329 8.07 9.76 25.31
CA GLU A 329 9.16 10.34 26.10
C GLU A 329 9.74 9.36 27.12
N LYS A 330 8.88 8.49 27.67
CA LYS A 330 9.25 7.49 28.67
C LYS A 330 9.22 6.09 28.06
N LYS A 331 10.20 5.27 28.45
CA LYS A 331 10.19 3.84 28.11
C LYS A 331 9.05 3.15 28.83
N VAL A 332 8.18 2.50 28.07
CA VAL A 332 7.10 1.66 28.58
C VAL A 332 7.61 0.23 28.80
N ARG A 333 7.35 -0.33 29.98
CA ARG A 333 7.60 -1.76 30.27
C ARG A 333 6.44 -2.59 29.72
N GLY A 334 6.70 -3.80 29.22
CA GLY A 334 5.67 -4.67 28.62
C GLY A 334 5.83 -4.94 27.11
N GLY A 335 6.96 -4.54 26.52
CA GLY A 335 7.29 -4.87 25.13
C GLY A 335 6.53 -4.05 24.09
N LYS A 336 6.45 -4.56 22.85
CA LYS A 336 5.88 -3.83 21.70
C LYS A 336 4.39 -3.53 21.87
N ALA A 337 3.61 -4.47 22.42
CA ALA A 337 2.17 -4.31 22.59
C ALA A 337 1.83 -3.15 23.55
N ALA A 338 2.37 -3.19 24.78
CA ALA A 338 2.18 -2.12 25.76
C ALA A 338 2.69 -0.75 25.26
N ARG A 339 3.79 -0.74 24.49
CA ARG A 339 4.28 0.49 23.85
C ARG A 339 3.29 1.05 22.82
N ASN A 340 2.74 0.19 21.96
CA ASN A 340 1.78 0.62 20.94
C ASN A 340 0.47 1.09 21.56
N GLU A 341 -0.01 0.43 22.61
CA GLU A 341 -1.18 0.83 23.38
C GLU A 341 -0.98 2.22 24.00
N ALA A 342 0.14 2.46 24.68
CA ALA A 342 0.46 3.78 25.23
C ALA A 342 0.61 4.89 24.15
N ILE A 343 1.09 4.54 22.94
CA ILE A 343 1.10 5.49 21.80
C ILE A 343 -0.34 5.81 21.38
N SER A 344 -1.20 4.79 21.26
CA SER A 344 -2.61 4.97 20.92
C SER A 344 -3.38 5.80 21.95
N GLU A 345 -3.16 5.56 23.24
CA GLU A 345 -3.79 6.35 24.32
C GLU A 345 -3.38 7.83 24.24
N ARG A 346 -2.08 8.13 24.07
CA ARG A 346 -1.60 9.50 23.88
C ARG A 346 -2.22 10.14 22.62
N ALA A 347 -2.29 9.40 21.52
CA ALA A 347 -2.88 9.87 20.28
C ALA A 347 -4.37 10.22 20.44
N LEU A 348 -5.14 9.37 21.11
CA LEU A 348 -6.55 9.59 21.39
C LEU A 348 -6.77 10.80 22.31
N ALA A 349 -5.91 10.99 23.32
CA ALA A 349 -5.96 12.18 24.17
C ALA A 349 -5.67 13.47 23.36
N SER A 350 -4.70 13.44 22.46
CA SER A 350 -4.41 14.58 21.56
C SER A 350 -5.55 14.86 20.58
N LEU A 351 -6.23 13.84 20.05
CA LEU A 351 -7.42 14.02 19.20
C LEU A 351 -8.59 14.61 20.00
N ALA A 352 -8.81 14.16 21.23
CA ALA A 352 -9.87 14.68 22.07
C ALA A 352 -9.71 16.18 22.35
N ALA A 353 -8.47 16.66 22.48
CA ALA A 353 -8.16 18.06 22.75
C ALA A 353 -8.52 19.01 21.59
N ILE A 354 -8.55 18.52 20.35
CA ILE A 354 -8.90 19.31 19.16
C ILE A 354 -10.29 18.97 18.59
N ARG A 355 -11.07 18.15 19.31
CA ARG A 355 -12.34 17.63 18.80
C ARG A 355 -13.35 18.73 18.49
N GLU A 356 -13.45 19.73 19.36
CA GLU A 356 -14.34 20.87 19.16
C GLU A 356 -13.95 21.65 17.90
N GLU A 357 -12.65 21.87 17.67
CA GLU A 357 -12.16 22.56 16.46
C GLU A 357 -12.43 21.79 15.15
N ILE A 358 -12.60 20.46 15.23
CA ILE A 358 -12.98 19.61 14.09
C ILE A 358 -14.48 19.71 13.81
N GLU A 359 -15.30 19.81 14.86
CA GLU A 359 -16.76 19.84 14.78
C GLU A 359 -17.32 21.26 14.50
N GLU A 360 -16.54 22.30 14.79
CA GLU A 360 -16.76 23.69 14.35
C GLU A 360 -16.66 23.83 12.82
#